data_AF-A0A7W7NV10-F1
#
_entry.id   AF-A0A7W7NV10-F1
#
_cell.length_a   1.000
_cell.length_b   1.000
_cell.length_c   1.000
_cell.angle_alpha   90.00
_cell.angle_beta   90.00
_cell.angle_gamma   90.00
#
_symmetry.space_group_name_H-M   'P 1'
#
loop_
_entity.id
_entity.type
_entity.pdbx_description
1 polymer ?
#
loop_
_entity_poly.entity_id
_entity_poly.type
_entity_poly.pdbx_seq_one_letter_code
_entity_poly.pdbx_strand_id
1 'polypeptide(L)'
;MTFTPTATIKLVIWDLDDTFWHGTLSEGPIALIDDNMAIVRTLLDRGIVSSIVSKNDPEPVRRVLEEAGIWDCFIFPKVSWNAKGSQIAQIIEQANLRADNVLFIDDNAINIEEARYRFPAMMVAYPQDVLPVLLTLPEARGKSDPEHTRLQQYKQLERKVVEQAESDLSNVEFLRQSQVRLRFDFDVERHFDRIVELINRSNQLNYTKVRLESDAALATFREQLQRHDVFAAAVFASDKYGAHGLIGFYMQRRTERENRLLHYVWSCRMMNAGLEQYVFERLGSPVIDVVQPVSNPIVVFDRVDWITEQVGEEEVAPGSAPRLLLLGSCDLTAVASYCSADRVEFVNGVKHGVMTRYDDFGFILGDPAAIARSRALPALPAWEPRDFAAFQQELGGAEILVLSLSATLKGHHLVTQDGVVVRIHPEGLGHAIDHDPASSWLTGAAFYDLTLAQKLTLLDHAVEWIDQRAVNARHVFLLGANTRDAATPMNEADRDLAQRYNQAALTLCAGRPGWEFVSIDEVVPANRLLDDRHYTRTGYLDIANHLNARMKAGKGAQTRTVRVSDPATHVPLVDLIRQGRRLSRLAIFGNRPKSQLAPIKQAVKLTPLSRMLRKALA
;
A
#
# COMPACT_ATOMS: atom_id res chain seq x y z
N MET A 1 -23.09 -39.04 28.55
CA MET A 1 -22.94 -37.76 29.28
C MET A 1 -23.11 -36.65 28.26
N THR A 2 -23.87 -35.58 28.51
CA THR A 2 -24.05 -34.52 27.50
C THR A 2 -22.71 -33.83 27.20
N PHE A 3 -22.30 -33.83 25.93
CA PHE A 3 -21.10 -33.14 25.44
C PHE A 3 -21.14 -31.64 25.79
N THR A 4 -20.06 -31.11 26.37
CA THR A 4 -19.91 -29.68 26.69
C THR A 4 -18.78 -29.10 25.84
N PRO A 5 -19.07 -28.20 24.88
CA PRO A 5 -18.05 -27.57 24.06
C PRO A 5 -17.22 -26.56 24.88
N THR A 6 -15.96 -26.41 24.54
CA THR A 6 -15.01 -25.50 25.22
C THR A 6 -14.70 -24.25 24.41
N ALA A 7 -15.01 -24.24 23.11
CA ALA A 7 -14.80 -23.13 22.19
C ALA A 7 -15.66 -23.29 20.93
N THR A 8 -15.73 -22.24 20.11
CA THR A 8 -16.40 -22.29 18.80
C THR A 8 -15.80 -23.36 17.90
N ILE A 9 -16.65 -24.20 17.31
CA ILE A 9 -16.25 -25.27 16.39
C ILE A 9 -16.07 -24.70 15.00
N LYS A 10 -14.93 -25.00 14.37
CA LYS A 10 -14.61 -24.60 12.97
C LYS A 10 -14.34 -25.81 12.07
N LEU A 11 -13.97 -26.95 12.65
CA LEU A 11 -13.71 -28.20 11.96
C LEU A 11 -14.26 -29.37 12.80
N VAL A 12 -14.97 -30.28 12.15
CA VAL A 12 -15.35 -31.58 12.72
C VAL A 12 -14.58 -32.69 12.00
N ILE A 13 -13.86 -33.52 12.73
CA ILE A 13 -13.13 -34.67 12.21
C ILE A 13 -13.90 -35.92 12.58
N TRP A 14 -14.24 -36.73 11.57
CA TRP A 14 -15.06 -37.92 11.72
C TRP A 14 -14.20 -39.17 11.57
N ASP A 15 -14.38 -40.14 12.46
CA ASP A 15 -14.19 -41.54 12.09
C ASP A 15 -15.34 -42.03 11.20
N LEU A 16 -15.18 -43.19 10.56
CA LEU A 16 -16.13 -43.78 9.64
C LEU A 16 -16.83 -45.01 10.23
N ASP A 17 -16.09 -46.10 10.45
CA ASP A 17 -16.66 -47.36 10.97
C ASP A 17 -17.28 -47.13 12.35
N ASP A 18 -18.51 -47.63 12.51
CA ASP A 18 -19.37 -47.46 13.69
C ASP A 18 -19.55 -46.02 14.22
N THR A 19 -19.19 -45.03 13.41
CA THR A 19 -19.27 -43.59 13.73
C THR A 19 -20.08 -42.84 12.68
N PHE A 20 -19.59 -42.76 11.44
CA PHE A 20 -20.28 -42.09 10.33
C PHE A 20 -21.30 -43.01 9.65
N TRP A 21 -21.00 -44.31 9.62
CA TRP A 21 -21.87 -45.39 9.20
C TRP A 21 -21.89 -46.51 10.24
N HIS A 22 -22.84 -47.43 10.15
CA HIS A 22 -22.84 -48.66 10.93
C HIS A 22 -22.03 -49.76 10.24
N GLY A 23 -21.26 -50.53 11.02
CA GLY A 23 -20.44 -51.64 10.56
C GLY A 23 -19.00 -51.24 10.21
N THR A 24 -18.18 -52.26 9.98
CA THR A 24 -16.77 -52.14 9.62
C THR A 24 -16.55 -52.52 8.17
N LEU A 25 -16.05 -51.58 7.35
CA LEU A 25 -15.93 -51.74 5.91
C LEU A 25 -15.09 -52.94 5.48
N SER A 26 -14.04 -53.28 6.24
CA SER A 26 -13.18 -54.44 5.97
C SER A 26 -13.78 -55.79 6.37
N GLU A 27 -14.83 -55.79 7.20
CA GLU A 27 -15.39 -57.02 7.80
C GLU A 27 -16.77 -57.40 7.23
N GLY A 28 -17.48 -56.47 6.57
CA GLY A 28 -18.82 -56.76 6.07
C GLY A 28 -19.56 -55.58 5.48
N PRO A 29 -20.88 -55.70 5.27
CA PRO A 29 -21.69 -54.62 4.75
C PRO A 29 -21.77 -53.46 5.74
N ILE A 30 -21.73 -52.23 5.21
CA ILE A 30 -21.92 -51.00 5.98
C ILE A 30 -23.27 -50.37 5.64
N ALA A 31 -23.80 -49.58 6.58
CA ALA A 31 -25.02 -48.80 6.39
C ALA A 31 -24.78 -47.32 6.76
N LEU A 32 -24.81 -46.43 5.77
CA LEU A 32 -24.67 -44.99 5.96
C LEU A 32 -25.78 -44.46 6.88
N ILE A 33 -25.43 -43.50 7.74
CA ILE A 33 -26.36 -42.82 8.64
C ILE A 33 -26.76 -41.49 7.99
N ASP A 34 -27.99 -41.40 7.49
CA ASP A 34 -28.48 -40.20 6.78
C ASP A 34 -28.39 -38.92 7.63
N ASP A 35 -28.65 -39.03 8.93
CA ASP A 35 -28.55 -37.90 9.87
C ASP A 35 -27.13 -37.34 9.93
N ASN A 36 -26.09 -38.19 9.85
CA ASN A 36 -24.70 -37.73 9.85
C ASN A 36 -24.36 -36.95 8.57
N MET A 37 -24.85 -37.41 7.42
CA MET A 37 -24.69 -36.66 6.17
C MET A 37 -25.44 -35.32 6.22
N ALA A 38 -26.64 -35.28 6.81
CA ALA A 38 -27.40 -34.05 7.02
C ALA A 38 -26.69 -33.08 7.97
N ILE A 39 -26.03 -33.59 9.03
CA ILE A 39 -25.19 -32.81 9.93
C ILE A 39 -24.03 -32.18 9.15
N VAL A 40 -23.29 -32.96 8.36
CA VAL A 40 -22.16 -32.44 7.56
C VAL A 40 -22.62 -31.31 6.63
N ARG A 41 -23.73 -31.50 5.90
CA ARG A 41 -24.29 -30.47 5.00
C ARG A 41 -24.75 -29.23 5.76
N THR A 42 -25.41 -29.39 6.91
CA THR A 42 -25.86 -28.26 7.72
C THR A 42 -24.69 -27.47 8.33
N LEU A 43 -23.63 -28.15 8.77
CA LEU A 43 -22.41 -27.50 9.25
C LEU A 43 -21.71 -26.76 8.11
N LEU A 44 -21.72 -27.32 6.90
CA LEU A 44 -21.18 -26.70 5.70
C LEU A 44 -21.89 -25.38 5.38
N ASP A 45 -23.23 -25.35 5.42
CA ASP A 45 -24.05 -24.14 5.26
C ASP A 45 -23.80 -23.09 6.36
N ARG A 46 -23.15 -23.49 7.46
CA ARG A 46 -22.71 -22.63 8.58
C ARG A 46 -21.23 -22.28 8.51
N GLY A 47 -20.54 -22.61 7.41
CA GLY A 47 -19.11 -22.35 7.23
C GLY A 47 -18.23 -23.12 8.23
N ILE A 48 -18.71 -24.25 8.75
CA ILE A 48 -17.97 -25.22 9.55
C ILE A 48 -17.65 -26.41 8.65
N VAL A 49 -16.37 -26.70 8.47
CA VAL A 49 -15.91 -27.75 7.55
C VAL A 49 -15.79 -29.10 8.26
N SER A 50 -15.82 -30.18 7.49
CA SER A 50 -15.61 -31.54 8.01
C SER A 50 -14.38 -32.19 7.38
N SER A 51 -13.72 -33.08 8.10
CA SER A 51 -12.62 -33.93 7.63
C SER A 51 -12.82 -35.37 8.11
N ILE A 52 -12.00 -36.29 7.59
CA ILE A 52 -12.07 -37.73 7.88
C ILE A 52 -10.73 -38.18 8.46
N VAL A 53 -10.76 -38.95 9.54
CA VAL A 53 -9.62 -39.74 10.02
C VAL A 53 -10.08 -41.15 10.33
N SER A 54 -9.79 -42.08 9.42
CA SER A 54 -10.21 -43.47 9.54
C SER A 54 -9.09 -44.46 9.21
N LYS A 55 -9.07 -45.58 9.94
CA LYS A 55 -8.15 -46.69 9.70
C LYS A 55 -8.79 -47.66 8.70
N ASN A 56 -8.64 -47.31 7.42
CA ASN A 56 -9.26 -48.03 6.31
C ASN A 56 -8.37 -47.94 5.06
N ASP A 57 -8.77 -48.68 4.02
CA ASP A 57 -8.21 -48.53 2.69
C ASP A 57 -8.85 -47.32 1.96
N PRO A 58 -8.06 -46.41 1.36
CA PRO A 58 -8.58 -45.15 0.80
C PRO A 58 -9.61 -45.31 -0.32
N GLU A 59 -9.34 -46.21 -1.27
CA GLU A 59 -10.16 -46.39 -2.48
C GLU A 59 -11.59 -46.86 -2.18
N PRO A 60 -11.80 -47.93 -1.37
CA PRO A 60 -13.13 -48.36 -0.97
C PRO A 60 -13.93 -47.28 -0.24
N VAL A 61 -13.30 -46.58 0.72
CA VAL A 61 -13.94 -45.48 1.47
C VAL A 61 -14.38 -44.37 0.53
N ARG A 62 -13.48 -43.96 -0.37
CA ARG A 62 -13.75 -42.89 -1.33
C ARG A 62 -14.95 -43.24 -2.19
N ARG A 63 -15.02 -44.46 -2.73
CA ARG A 63 -16.14 -44.93 -3.54
C ARG A 63 -17.48 -44.84 -2.80
N VAL A 64 -17.55 -45.34 -1.57
CA VAL A 64 -18.77 -45.29 -0.75
C VAL A 64 -19.26 -43.85 -0.56
N LEU A 65 -18.35 -42.93 -0.24
CA LEU A 65 -18.69 -41.53 0.02
C LEU A 65 -18.98 -40.71 -1.26
N GLU A 66 -18.36 -41.08 -2.39
CA GLU A 66 -18.67 -40.51 -3.71
C GLU A 66 -20.06 -40.96 -4.18
N GLU A 67 -20.39 -42.25 -4.05
CA GLU A 67 -21.72 -42.79 -4.37
C GLU A 67 -22.82 -42.15 -3.51
N ALA A 68 -22.51 -41.82 -2.26
CA ALA A 68 -23.41 -41.09 -1.35
C ALA A 68 -23.48 -39.58 -1.62
N GLY A 69 -22.62 -39.04 -2.50
CA GLY A 69 -22.57 -37.61 -2.82
C GLY A 69 -22.17 -36.73 -1.63
N ILE A 70 -21.24 -37.21 -0.79
CA ILE A 70 -20.76 -36.47 0.40
C ILE A 70 -19.23 -36.32 0.43
N TRP A 71 -18.48 -37.06 -0.40
CA TRP A 71 -17.01 -37.00 -0.44
C TRP A 71 -16.46 -35.56 -0.58
N ASP A 72 -17.02 -34.77 -1.49
CA ASP A 72 -16.55 -33.41 -1.77
C ASP A 72 -16.82 -32.41 -0.63
N CYS A 73 -17.67 -32.78 0.34
CA CYS A 73 -17.91 -31.97 1.54
C CYS A 73 -16.78 -32.08 2.58
N PHE A 74 -15.87 -33.04 2.43
CA PHE A 74 -14.75 -33.26 3.34
C PHE A 74 -13.46 -32.61 2.83
N ILE A 75 -12.67 -32.06 3.73
CA ILE A 75 -11.35 -31.48 3.45
C ILE A 75 -10.24 -32.34 4.08
N PHE A 76 -9.09 -32.45 3.43
CA PHE A 76 -7.92 -33.18 3.91
C PHE A 76 -8.23 -34.59 4.46
N PRO A 77 -9.02 -35.44 3.76
CA PRO A 77 -9.37 -36.76 4.29
C PRO A 77 -8.10 -37.59 4.48
N LYS A 78 -7.96 -38.19 5.67
CA LYS A 78 -6.86 -39.08 6.04
C LYS A 78 -7.41 -40.48 6.29
N VAL A 79 -7.34 -41.31 5.25
CA VAL A 79 -7.75 -42.71 5.29
C VAL A 79 -6.50 -43.56 5.16
N SER A 80 -6.02 -44.10 6.28
CA SER A 80 -4.85 -44.97 6.29
C SER A 80 -4.72 -45.70 7.62
N TRP A 81 -3.95 -46.79 7.63
CA TRP A 81 -3.66 -47.59 8.82
C TRP A 81 -2.71 -46.92 9.83
N ASN A 82 -2.34 -45.65 9.62
CA ASN A 82 -1.50 -44.88 10.54
C ASN A 82 -2.24 -44.48 11.83
N ALA A 83 -1.49 -44.05 12.84
CA ALA A 83 -2.06 -43.56 14.10
C ALA A 83 -2.93 -42.31 13.88
N LYS A 84 -4.13 -42.27 14.49
CA LYS A 84 -5.10 -41.18 14.27
C LYS A 84 -4.58 -39.85 14.79
N GLY A 85 -3.87 -39.84 15.93
CA GLY A 85 -3.29 -38.61 16.49
C GLY A 85 -2.29 -37.92 15.56
N SER A 86 -1.50 -38.68 14.80
CA SER A 86 -0.61 -38.10 13.78
C SER A 86 -1.37 -37.54 12.57
N GLN A 87 -2.43 -38.22 12.14
CA GLN A 87 -3.26 -37.79 11.01
C GLN A 87 -4.08 -36.54 11.36
N ILE A 88 -4.62 -36.47 12.58
CA ILE A 88 -5.28 -35.28 13.13
C ILE A 88 -4.30 -34.10 13.18
N ALA A 89 -3.05 -34.32 13.63
CA ALA A 89 -2.04 -33.25 13.66
C ALA A 89 -1.83 -32.64 12.26
N GLN A 90 -1.68 -33.49 11.24
CA GLN A 90 -1.51 -33.06 9.86
C GLN A 90 -2.71 -32.27 9.35
N ILE A 91 -3.95 -32.71 9.63
CA ILE A 91 -5.15 -31.99 9.22
C ILE A 91 -5.21 -30.61 9.87
N ILE A 92 -4.94 -30.51 11.16
CA ILE A 92 -4.96 -29.24 11.91
C ILE A 92 -3.93 -28.26 11.35
N GLU A 93 -2.71 -28.75 11.09
CA GLU A 93 -1.62 -27.99 10.49
C GLU A 93 -1.97 -27.52 9.07
N GLN A 94 -2.40 -28.44 8.20
CA GLN A 94 -2.78 -28.15 6.82
C GLN A 94 -3.99 -27.19 6.75
N ALA A 95 -4.96 -27.32 7.65
CA ALA A 95 -6.10 -26.41 7.74
C ALA A 95 -5.76 -25.06 8.41
N ASN A 96 -4.55 -24.91 8.95
CA ASN A 96 -4.09 -23.76 9.72
C ASN A 96 -5.11 -23.35 10.81
N LEU A 97 -5.60 -24.35 11.55
CA LEU A 97 -6.55 -24.18 12.65
C LEU A 97 -5.85 -24.44 13.99
N ARG A 98 -6.43 -23.88 15.05
CA ARG A 98 -6.03 -24.20 16.41
C ARG A 98 -6.84 -25.41 16.87
N ALA A 99 -6.21 -26.31 17.63
CA ALA A 99 -6.85 -27.53 18.13
C ALA A 99 -8.10 -27.24 18.99
N ASP A 100 -8.14 -26.10 19.68
CA ASP A 100 -9.31 -25.66 20.47
C ASP A 100 -10.57 -25.43 19.62
N ASN A 101 -10.44 -25.24 18.31
CA ASN A 101 -11.56 -25.04 17.39
C ASN A 101 -11.96 -26.33 16.64
N VAL A 102 -11.46 -27.49 17.07
CA VAL A 102 -11.65 -28.78 16.41
C VAL A 102 -12.42 -29.73 17.32
N LEU A 103 -13.42 -30.41 16.74
CA LEU A 103 -14.14 -31.52 17.35
C LEU A 103 -13.76 -32.82 16.64
N PHE A 104 -13.28 -33.81 17.39
CA PHE A 104 -13.05 -35.18 16.90
C PHE A 104 -14.11 -36.14 17.44
N ILE A 105 -14.70 -36.94 16.55
CA ILE A 105 -15.76 -37.89 16.83
C ILE A 105 -15.31 -39.29 16.43
N ASP A 106 -15.32 -40.23 17.39
CA ASP A 106 -14.84 -41.61 17.22
C ASP A 106 -15.56 -42.51 18.25
N ASP A 107 -15.97 -43.71 17.85
CA ASP A 107 -16.59 -44.68 18.75
C ASP A 107 -15.56 -45.41 19.63
N ASN A 108 -14.31 -45.49 19.19
CA ASN A 108 -13.28 -46.29 19.82
C ASN A 108 -12.56 -45.54 20.94
N ALA A 109 -12.67 -46.08 22.16
CA ALA A 109 -12.06 -45.49 23.35
C ALA A 109 -10.54 -45.27 23.26
N ILE A 110 -9.80 -46.12 22.54
CA ILE A 110 -8.35 -45.97 22.38
C ILE A 110 -8.03 -44.72 21.56
N ASN A 111 -8.76 -44.49 20.46
CA ASN A 111 -8.58 -43.31 19.62
C ASN A 111 -8.98 -42.03 20.37
N ILE A 112 -10.04 -42.08 21.17
CA ILE A 112 -10.49 -40.99 22.05
C ILE A 112 -9.39 -40.57 23.04
N GLU A 113 -8.79 -41.53 23.75
CA GLU A 113 -7.74 -41.24 24.73
C GLU A 113 -6.44 -40.79 24.05
N GLU A 114 -6.08 -41.35 22.89
CA GLU A 114 -4.94 -40.88 22.08
C GLU A 114 -5.11 -39.40 21.70
N ALA A 115 -6.29 -39.03 21.19
CA ALA A 115 -6.61 -37.68 20.79
C ALA A 115 -6.58 -36.70 21.98
N ARG A 116 -7.15 -37.07 23.13
CA ARG A 116 -7.13 -36.25 24.36
C ARG A 116 -5.72 -36.04 24.89
N TYR A 117 -4.90 -37.09 24.90
CA TYR A 117 -3.51 -37.00 25.35
C TYR A 117 -2.69 -36.08 24.45
N ARG A 118 -2.82 -36.22 23.13
CA ARG A 118 -2.03 -35.45 22.16
C ARG A 118 -2.52 -34.00 22.01
N PHE A 119 -3.81 -33.77 22.17
CA PHE A 119 -4.43 -32.45 22.01
C PHE A 119 -5.35 -32.11 23.19
N PRO A 120 -4.79 -31.74 24.37
CA PRO A 120 -5.58 -31.49 25.58
C PRO A 120 -6.65 -30.40 25.43
N ALA A 121 -6.49 -29.47 24.49
CA ALA A 121 -7.44 -28.39 24.22
C ALA A 121 -8.51 -28.75 23.18
N MET A 122 -8.38 -29.88 22.48
CA MET A 122 -9.32 -30.29 21.43
C MET A 122 -10.60 -30.89 22.04
N MET A 123 -11.73 -30.64 21.41
CA MET A 123 -12.98 -31.30 21.79
C MET A 123 -12.97 -32.73 21.23
N VAL A 124 -13.20 -33.72 22.09
CA VAL A 124 -13.17 -35.15 21.71
C VAL A 124 -14.38 -35.84 22.34
N ALA A 125 -15.22 -36.45 21.51
CA ALA A 125 -16.51 -36.99 21.95
C ALA A 125 -16.85 -38.32 21.26
N TYR A 126 -17.62 -39.15 21.97
CA TYR A 126 -18.26 -40.30 21.36
C TYR A 126 -19.49 -39.86 20.55
N PRO A 127 -19.85 -40.58 19.46
CA PRO A 127 -21.00 -40.23 18.61
C PRO A 127 -22.30 -40.00 19.39
N GLN A 128 -22.63 -40.89 20.32
CA GLN A 128 -23.85 -40.85 21.12
C GLN A 128 -23.95 -39.64 22.07
N ASP A 129 -22.82 -39.04 22.45
CA ASP A 129 -22.78 -37.93 23.39
C ASP A 129 -22.91 -36.56 22.69
N VAL A 130 -22.54 -36.47 21.40
CA VAL A 130 -22.44 -35.20 20.67
C VAL A 130 -23.42 -35.06 19.51
N LEU A 131 -23.63 -36.10 18.71
CA LEU A 131 -24.42 -35.99 17.47
C LEU A 131 -25.87 -35.53 17.70
N PRO A 132 -26.59 -36.01 18.75
CA PRO A 132 -27.98 -35.56 18.99
C PRO A 132 -28.12 -34.07 19.29
N VAL A 133 -27.05 -33.42 19.75
CA VAL A 133 -27.08 -32.01 20.20
C VAL A 133 -26.25 -31.08 19.33
N LEU A 134 -25.36 -31.60 18.48
CA LEU A 134 -24.33 -30.83 17.77
C LEU A 134 -24.88 -29.62 17.04
N LEU A 135 -25.97 -29.78 16.26
CA LEU A 135 -26.55 -28.68 15.49
C LEU A 135 -27.27 -27.63 16.32
N THR A 136 -27.57 -27.91 17.60
CA THR A 136 -28.22 -26.99 18.54
C THR A 136 -27.23 -26.21 19.40
N LEU A 137 -25.95 -26.61 19.42
CA LEU A 137 -24.92 -25.93 20.21
C LEU A 137 -24.66 -24.52 19.66
N PRO A 138 -24.63 -23.48 20.52
CA PRO A 138 -24.20 -22.14 20.12
C PRO A 138 -22.84 -22.12 19.42
N GLU A 139 -21.92 -22.98 19.87
CA GLU A 139 -20.56 -23.12 19.38
C GLU A 139 -20.47 -23.74 17.98
N ALA A 140 -21.53 -24.43 17.53
CA ALA A 140 -21.68 -25.02 16.20
C ALA A 140 -22.62 -24.21 15.29
N ARG A 141 -22.99 -22.98 15.67
CA ARG A 141 -23.88 -22.12 14.86
C ARG A 141 -23.19 -21.57 13.62
N GLY A 142 -21.89 -21.27 13.71
CA GLY A 142 -21.10 -20.74 12.58
C GLY A 142 -21.63 -19.44 11.99
N LYS A 143 -21.15 -19.09 10.78
CA LYS A 143 -21.68 -17.98 9.96
C LYS A 143 -22.35 -18.60 8.74
N SER A 144 -23.51 -18.09 8.32
CA SER A 144 -24.16 -18.58 7.10
C SER A 144 -23.22 -18.49 5.89
N ASP A 145 -23.04 -19.60 5.19
CA ASP A 145 -22.19 -19.79 4.02
C ASP A 145 -22.86 -20.74 3.00
N PRO A 146 -24.05 -20.41 2.48
CA PRO A 146 -24.81 -21.30 1.59
C PRO A 146 -24.10 -21.58 0.25
N GLU A 147 -23.18 -20.70 -0.15
CA GLU A 147 -22.34 -20.86 -1.34
C GLU A 147 -21.07 -21.69 -1.07
N HIS A 148 -20.93 -22.22 0.15
CA HIS A 148 -19.81 -23.06 0.62
C HIS A 148 -18.44 -22.45 0.33
N THR A 149 -18.32 -21.12 0.44
CA THR A 149 -17.09 -20.39 0.10
C THR A 149 -15.90 -20.85 0.94
N ARG A 150 -16.15 -21.28 2.18
CA ARG A 150 -15.12 -21.80 3.07
C ARG A 150 -14.62 -23.18 2.67
N LEU A 151 -15.51 -24.06 2.20
CA LEU A 151 -15.11 -25.36 1.64
C LEU A 151 -14.22 -25.16 0.43
N GLN A 152 -14.62 -24.29 -0.50
CA GLN A 152 -13.85 -24.00 -1.71
C GLN A 152 -12.44 -23.49 -1.38
N GLN A 153 -12.29 -22.66 -0.35
CA GLN A 153 -10.98 -22.18 0.13
C GLN A 153 -10.09 -23.33 0.63
N TYR A 154 -10.64 -24.24 1.43
CA TYR A 154 -9.88 -25.39 1.91
C TYR A 154 -9.56 -26.39 0.79
N LYS A 155 -10.44 -26.56 -0.19
CA LYS A 155 -10.17 -27.37 -1.40
C LYS A 155 -9.05 -26.78 -2.25
N GLN A 156 -8.92 -25.46 -2.32
CA GLN A 156 -7.76 -24.82 -2.95
C GLN A 156 -6.47 -25.15 -2.19
N LEU A 157 -6.50 -25.10 -0.85
CA LEU A 157 -5.36 -25.42 0.00
C LEU A 157 -4.96 -26.90 -0.09
N GLU A 158 -5.93 -27.80 -0.17
CA GLU A 158 -5.72 -29.24 -0.40
C GLU A 158 -4.97 -29.50 -1.71
N ARG A 159 -5.42 -28.91 -2.83
CA ARG A 159 -4.71 -29.01 -4.12
C ARG A 159 -3.27 -28.50 -4.02
N LYS A 160 -3.06 -27.37 -3.33
CA LYS A 160 -1.73 -26.80 -3.13
C LYS A 160 -0.82 -27.72 -2.32
N VAL A 161 -1.33 -28.35 -1.26
CA VAL A 161 -0.58 -29.29 -0.43
C VAL A 161 -0.20 -30.54 -1.22
N VAL A 162 -1.12 -31.08 -2.02
CA VAL A 162 -0.85 -32.24 -2.89
C VAL A 162 0.21 -31.91 -3.92
N GLU A 163 0.05 -30.80 -4.66
CA GLU A 163 1.04 -30.39 -5.66
C GLU A 163 2.42 -30.12 -5.04
N GLN A 164 2.46 -29.53 -3.84
CA GLN A 164 3.72 -29.30 -3.14
C GLN A 164 4.40 -30.61 -2.74
N ALA A 165 3.64 -31.58 -2.24
CA ALA A 165 4.15 -32.89 -1.83
C ALA A 165 4.62 -33.75 -3.00
N GLU A 166 4.02 -33.58 -4.18
CA GLU A 166 4.39 -34.26 -5.42
C GLU A 166 5.53 -33.55 -6.18
N SER A 167 5.88 -32.33 -5.78
CA SER A 167 6.96 -31.56 -6.41
C SER A 167 8.32 -31.83 -5.74
N ASP A 168 9.37 -31.93 -6.55
CA ASP A 168 10.77 -31.93 -6.07
C ASP A 168 11.31 -30.49 -5.83
N LEU A 169 10.42 -29.49 -5.78
CA LEU A 169 10.79 -28.08 -5.70
C LEU A 169 11.11 -27.68 -4.26
N SER A 170 12.08 -26.77 -4.11
CA SER A 170 12.22 -26.03 -2.86
C SER A 170 10.98 -25.17 -2.59
N ASN A 171 10.77 -24.78 -1.33
CA ASN A 171 9.65 -23.92 -0.95
C ASN A 171 9.61 -22.61 -1.76
N VAL A 172 10.76 -21.98 -2.01
CA VAL A 172 10.84 -20.74 -2.79
C VAL A 172 10.50 -20.96 -4.26
N GLU A 173 10.95 -22.06 -4.86
CA GLU A 173 10.60 -22.42 -6.25
C GLU A 173 9.11 -22.70 -6.38
N PHE A 174 8.51 -23.39 -5.41
CA PHE A 174 7.08 -23.62 -5.36
C PHE A 174 6.27 -22.32 -5.22
N LEU A 175 6.74 -21.36 -4.40
CA LEU A 175 6.13 -20.04 -4.29
C LEU A 175 6.19 -19.26 -5.61
N ARG A 176 7.31 -19.32 -6.35
CA ARG A 176 7.43 -18.76 -7.72
C ARG A 176 6.42 -19.40 -8.68
N GLN A 177 6.31 -20.72 -8.65
CA GLN A 177 5.37 -21.45 -9.50
C GLN A 177 3.90 -21.19 -9.12
N SER A 178 3.62 -20.77 -7.89
CA SER A 178 2.26 -20.45 -7.42
C SER A 178 1.67 -19.20 -8.08
N GLN A 179 2.49 -18.33 -8.69
CA GLN A 179 2.08 -17.12 -9.39
C GLN A 179 1.19 -16.20 -8.54
N VAL A 180 1.67 -15.85 -7.34
CA VAL A 180 0.93 -15.01 -6.40
C VAL A 180 0.77 -13.59 -6.96
N ARG A 181 -0.47 -13.10 -6.94
CA ARG A 181 -0.87 -11.77 -7.39
C ARG A 181 -1.56 -11.02 -6.26
N LEU A 182 -1.08 -9.82 -5.93
CA LEU A 182 -1.70 -8.91 -4.98
C LEU A 182 -2.49 -7.81 -5.69
N ARG A 183 -3.66 -7.50 -5.18
CA ARG A 183 -4.46 -6.33 -5.58
C ARG A 183 -4.68 -5.44 -4.38
N PHE A 184 -4.34 -4.16 -4.51
CA PHE A 184 -4.59 -3.16 -3.49
C PHE A 184 -5.87 -2.41 -3.82
N ASP A 185 -6.79 -2.38 -2.89
CA ASP A 185 -7.97 -1.53 -2.95
C ASP A 185 -7.83 -0.38 -1.96
N PHE A 186 -7.66 0.81 -2.52
CA PHE A 186 -7.45 2.03 -1.75
C PHE A 186 -8.79 2.68 -1.34
N ASP A 187 -9.92 2.24 -1.88
CA ASP A 187 -11.25 2.65 -1.40
C ASP A 187 -11.66 1.78 -0.20
N VAL A 188 -10.93 1.95 0.90
CA VAL A 188 -11.04 1.10 2.11
C VAL A 188 -12.43 1.17 2.75
N GLU A 189 -13.18 2.23 2.51
CA GLU A 189 -14.55 2.42 2.98
C GLU A 189 -15.50 1.36 2.42
N ARG A 190 -15.29 0.89 1.18
CA ARG A 190 -16.06 -0.23 0.58
C ARG A 190 -15.91 -1.54 1.34
N HIS A 191 -14.79 -1.69 2.05
CA HIS A 191 -14.43 -2.92 2.76
C HIS A 191 -14.42 -2.72 4.28
N PHE A 192 -14.97 -1.60 4.79
CA PHE A 192 -14.81 -1.17 6.18
C PHE A 192 -15.14 -2.27 7.18
N ASP A 193 -16.31 -2.90 7.08
CA ASP A 193 -16.74 -3.94 8.01
C ASP A 193 -15.84 -5.19 7.95
N ARG A 194 -15.36 -5.55 6.75
CA ARG A 194 -14.44 -6.68 6.55
C ARG A 194 -13.04 -6.38 7.10
N ILE A 195 -12.57 -5.13 6.97
CA ILE A 195 -11.31 -4.66 7.54
C ILE A 195 -11.39 -4.69 9.06
N VAL A 196 -12.46 -4.16 9.65
CA VAL A 196 -12.70 -4.20 11.10
C VAL A 196 -12.74 -5.63 11.60
N GLU A 197 -13.47 -6.52 10.90
CA GLU A 197 -13.48 -7.95 11.21
C GLU A 197 -12.07 -8.56 11.15
N LEU A 198 -11.29 -8.28 10.10
CA LEU A 198 -9.92 -8.78 9.96
C LEU A 198 -9.03 -8.29 11.10
N ILE A 199 -9.09 -7.00 11.43
CA ILE A 199 -8.31 -6.37 12.51
C ILE A 199 -8.63 -7.02 13.85
N ASN A 200 -9.91 -7.27 14.16
CA ASN A 200 -10.35 -7.81 15.45
C ASN A 200 -10.14 -9.31 15.56
N ARG A 201 -10.28 -10.07 14.48
CA ARG A 201 -10.10 -11.53 14.50
C ARG A 201 -8.64 -11.98 14.44
N SER A 202 -7.76 -11.18 13.84
CA SER A 202 -6.36 -11.58 13.63
C SER A 202 -5.56 -11.29 14.89
N ASN A 203 -5.16 -12.30 15.65
CA ASN A 203 -4.29 -12.08 16.80
C ASN A 203 -2.82 -12.07 16.37
N GLN A 204 -2.23 -13.24 16.13
CA GLN A 204 -0.80 -13.37 15.86
C GLN A 204 -0.32 -12.74 14.54
N LEU A 205 -1.23 -12.34 13.66
CA LEU A 205 -0.95 -11.66 12.39
C LEU A 205 -1.39 -10.19 12.37
N ASN A 206 -1.82 -9.65 13.51
CA ASN A 206 -1.95 -8.22 13.72
C ASN A 206 -0.69 -7.73 14.43
N TYR A 207 0.21 -7.09 13.68
CA TYR A 207 1.53 -6.71 14.15
C TYR A 207 1.49 -5.54 15.14
N THR A 208 0.49 -4.67 15.05
CA THR A 208 0.34 -3.53 15.98
C THR A 208 -0.56 -3.84 17.16
N LYS A 209 -1.36 -4.93 17.08
CA LYS A 209 -2.36 -5.37 18.08
C LYS A 209 -3.44 -4.33 18.39
N VAL A 210 -3.52 -3.24 17.63
CA VAL A 210 -4.58 -2.24 17.78
C VAL A 210 -5.90 -2.88 17.36
N ARG A 211 -6.85 -2.92 18.30
CA ARG A 211 -8.20 -3.47 18.12
C ARG A 211 -9.22 -2.35 17.91
N LEU A 212 -10.27 -2.65 17.17
CA LEU A 212 -11.39 -1.77 16.86
C LEU A 212 -12.69 -2.35 17.45
N GLU A 213 -12.68 -2.64 18.75
CA GLU A 213 -13.78 -3.33 19.45
C GLU A 213 -14.79 -2.36 20.08
N SER A 214 -14.39 -1.10 20.33
CA SER A 214 -15.24 -0.07 20.92
C SER A 214 -15.63 1.00 19.91
N ASP A 215 -16.78 1.65 20.14
CA ASP A 215 -17.23 2.78 19.32
C ASP A 215 -16.21 3.93 19.28
N ALA A 216 -15.53 4.17 20.41
CA ALA A 216 -14.45 5.15 20.49
C ALA A 216 -13.26 4.78 19.59
N ALA A 217 -12.83 3.52 19.58
CA ALA A 217 -11.76 3.04 18.71
C ALA A 217 -12.14 3.14 17.23
N LEU A 218 -13.40 2.80 16.88
CA LEU A 218 -13.93 2.96 15.53
C LEU A 218 -13.99 4.43 15.10
N ALA A 219 -14.38 5.34 16.00
CA ALA A 219 -14.39 6.77 15.73
C ALA A 219 -12.98 7.31 15.46
N THR A 220 -12.01 6.97 16.30
CA THR A 220 -10.59 7.34 16.08
C THR A 220 -10.05 6.78 14.77
N PHE A 221 -10.36 5.52 14.44
CA PHE A 221 -9.94 4.91 13.18
C PHE A 221 -10.52 5.64 11.97
N ARG A 222 -11.80 6.02 12.01
CA ARG A 222 -12.42 6.84 10.95
C ARG A 222 -11.78 8.21 10.85
N GLU A 223 -11.51 8.88 11.97
CA GLU A 223 -10.82 10.17 11.99
C GLU A 223 -9.43 10.07 11.35
N GLN A 224 -8.67 9.02 11.68
CA GLN A 224 -7.36 8.77 11.08
C GLN A 224 -7.44 8.59 9.57
N LEU A 225 -8.43 7.85 9.06
CA LEU A 225 -8.66 7.66 7.61
C LEU A 225 -8.95 8.97 6.85
N GLN A 226 -9.45 10.00 7.53
CA GLN A 226 -9.72 11.31 6.93
C GLN A 226 -8.47 12.19 6.83
N ARG A 227 -7.37 11.83 7.51
CA ARG A 227 -6.15 12.65 7.50
C ARG A 227 -5.44 12.54 6.14
N HIS A 228 -4.89 13.66 5.68
CA HIS A 228 -4.13 13.72 4.42
C HIS A 228 -2.78 13.02 4.48
N ASP A 229 -2.20 12.88 5.67
CA ASP A 229 -0.92 12.20 5.90
C ASP A 229 -1.10 10.69 6.16
N VAL A 230 -2.32 10.16 5.98
CA VAL A 230 -2.63 8.75 6.18
C VAL A 230 -3.01 8.10 4.85
N PHE A 231 -2.38 6.96 4.59
CA PHE A 231 -2.57 6.10 3.43
C PHE A 231 -3.00 4.73 3.90
N ALA A 232 -4.00 4.13 3.26
CA ALA A 232 -4.49 2.83 3.66
C ALA A 232 -4.94 2.03 2.45
N ALA A 233 -4.78 0.72 2.53
CA ALA A 233 -5.28 -0.19 1.50
C ALA A 233 -5.80 -1.49 2.11
N ALA A 234 -6.89 -1.98 1.55
CA ALA A 234 -7.31 -3.36 1.66
C ALA A 234 -6.51 -4.20 0.65
N VAL A 235 -5.88 -5.28 1.11
CA VAL A 235 -5.01 -6.12 0.30
C VAL A 235 -5.73 -7.42 -0.03
N PHE A 236 -5.90 -7.69 -1.30
CA PHE A 236 -6.46 -8.92 -1.84
C PHE A 236 -5.38 -9.75 -2.49
N ALA A 237 -5.55 -11.07 -2.51
CA ALA A 237 -4.62 -11.95 -3.19
C ALA A 237 -5.33 -13.01 -4.03
N SER A 238 -4.65 -13.46 -5.08
CA SER A 238 -4.94 -14.65 -5.85
C SER A 238 -3.64 -15.38 -6.17
N ASP A 239 -3.74 -16.67 -6.46
CA ASP A 239 -2.65 -17.49 -7.00
C ASP A 239 -3.21 -18.39 -8.11
N LYS A 240 -2.42 -19.33 -8.63
CA LYS A 240 -2.89 -20.28 -9.66
C LYS A 240 -4.03 -21.20 -9.19
N TYR A 241 -4.24 -21.34 -7.88
CA TYR A 241 -5.24 -22.24 -7.31
C TYR A 241 -6.58 -21.53 -7.11
N GLY A 242 -6.59 -20.21 -6.96
CA GLY A 242 -7.80 -19.41 -6.87
C GLY A 242 -7.62 -18.05 -6.22
N ALA A 243 -8.76 -17.38 -5.98
CA ALA A 243 -8.82 -16.11 -5.28
C ALA A 243 -8.98 -16.33 -3.76
N HIS A 244 -8.20 -15.59 -2.97
CA HIS A 244 -8.16 -15.72 -1.50
C HIS A 244 -9.02 -14.66 -0.78
N GLY A 245 -9.48 -13.65 -1.52
CA GLY A 245 -10.26 -12.53 -0.99
C GLY A 245 -9.40 -11.50 -0.26
N LEU A 246 -10.00 -10.79 0.71
CA LEU A 246 -9.31 -9.81 1.56
C LEU A 246 -8.36 -10.56 2.51
N ILE A 247 -7.06 -10.41 2.29
CA ILE A 247 -6.02 -11.13 3.06
C ILE A 247 -5.15 -10.20 3.91
N GLY A 248 -5.26 -8.88 3.75
CA GLY A 248 -4.48 -7.94 4.53
C GLY A 248 -5.09 -6.54 4.57
N PHE A 249 -4.65 -5.75 5.53
CA PHE A 249 -4.93 -4.32 5.61
C PHE A 249 -3.73 -3.60 6.21
N TYR A 250 -3.39 -2.45 5.65
CA TYR A 250 -2.45 -1.53 6.26
C TYR A 250 -3.02 -0.12 6.34
N MET A 251 -2.57 0.60 7.36
CA MET A 251 -2.71 2.04 7.48
C MET A 251 -1.34 2.61 7.82
N GLN A 252 -0.84 3.49 6.97
CA GLN A 252 0.47 4.11 7.03
C GLN A 252 0.29 5.61 7.23
N ARG A 253 0.91 6.17 8.26
CA ARG A 253 1.13 7.62 8.35
C ARG A 253 2.42 7.94 7.62
N ARG A 254 2.33 8.73 6.56
CA ARG A 254 3.48 9.18 5.79
C ARG A 254 3.46 10.71 5.68
N THR A 255 4.48 11.31 6.27
CA THR A 255 4.77 12.74 6.18
C THR A 255 6.19 12.92 5.63
N GLU A 256 6.56 14.16 5.40
CA GLU A 256 7.92 14.54 5.03
C GLU A 256 9.01 14.14 6.06
N ARG A 257 8.63 13.80 7.30
CA ARG A 257 9.55 13.50 8.41
C ARG A 257 9.42 12.09 8.95
N GLU A 258 8.36 11.38 8.60
CA GLU A 258 8.01 10.11 9.20
C GLU A 258 7.32 9.21 8.19
N ASN A 259 7.77 7.96 8.13
CA ASN A 259 7.10 6.88 7.45
C ASN A 259 6.79 5.77 8.47
N ARG A 260 5.52 5.61 8.89
CA ARG A 260 5.13 4.71 9.98
C ARG A 260 3.86 3.92 9.68
N LEU A 261 3.82 2.66 10.07
CA LEU A 261 2.58 1.86 10.08
C LEU A 261 1.82 2.05 11.40
N LEU A 262 0.56 2.46 11.26
CA LEU A 262 -0.43 2.55 12.35
C LEU A 262 -1.23 1.24 12.47
N HIS A 263 -1.55 0.61 11.34
CA HIS A 263 -2.15 -0.71 11.27
C HIS A 263 -1.40 -1.56 10.26
N TYR A 264 -1.15 -2.81 10.61
CA TYR A 264 -0.55 -3.79 9.72
C TYR A 264 -1.02 -5.19 10.12
N VAL A 265 -1.99 -5.72 9.38
CA VAL A 265 -2.70 -6.95 9.74
C VAL A 265 -2.93 -7.85 8.53
N TRP A 266 -2.83 -9.16 8.77
CA TRP A 266 -2.94 -10.18 7.75
C TRP A 266 -3.84 -11.34 8.19
N SER A 267 -4.44 -11.98 7.21
CA SER A 267 -5.17 -13.23 7.38
C SER A 267 -4.19 -14.41 7.36
N CYS A 268 -4.56 -15.52 7.99
CA CYS A 268 -3.75 -16.74 7.99
C CYS A 268 -3.78 -17.53 6.67
N ARG A 269 -4.57 -17.09 5.67
CA ARG A 269 -4.88 -17.85 4.43
C ARG A 269 -3.68 -18.05 3.51
N MET A 270 -2.74 -17.11 3.53
CA MET A 270 -1.53 -17.15 2.69
C MET A 270 -0.28 -16.86 3.53
N MET A 271 -0.27 -17.38 4.77
CA MET A 271 0.89 -17.27 5.65
C MET A 271 2.12 -17.90 5.00
N ASN A 272 3.32 -17.38 5.32
CA ASN A 272 4.61 -17.89 4.83
C ASN A 272 4.82 -17.75 3.31
N ALA A 273 3.96 -17.00 2.61
CA ALA A 273 4.15 -16.68 1.19
C ALA A 273 4.94 -15.39 0.95
N GLY A 274 5.41 -14.70 2.01
CA GLY A 274 6.18 -13.46 1.90
C GLY A 274 5.34 -12.23 1.57
N LEU A 275 4.01 -12.31 1.73
CA LEU A 275 3.10 -11.19 1.43
C LEU A 275 3.37 -9.98 2.33
N GLU A 276 3.58 -10.26 3.61
CA GLU A 276 3.90 -9.26 4.63
C GLU A 276 5.19 -8.55 4.25
N GLN A 277 6.27 -9.31 4.04
CA GLN A 277 7.55 -8.73 3.62
C GLN A 277 7.42 -7.87 2.36
N TYR A 278 6.79 -8.41 1.31
CA TYR A 278 6.65 -7.70 0.04
C TYR A 278 5.93 -6.37 0.20
N VAL A 279 4.80 -6.34 0.93
CA VAL A 279 4.06 -5.09 1.15
C VAL A 279 4.83 -4.14 2.07
N PHE A 280 5.53 -4.65 3.08
CA PHE A 280 6.36 -3.81 3.93
C PHE A 280 7.46 -3.09 3.14
N GLU A 281 8.16 -3.81 2.27
CA GLU A 281 9.21 -3.27 1.39
C GLU A 281 8.62 -2.31 0.34
N ARG A 282 7.47 -2.66 -0.27
CA ARG A 282 6.73 -1.78 -1.21
C ARG A 282 6.37 -0.42 -0.60
N LEU A 283 6.11 -0.40 0.70
CA LEU A 283 5.80 0.81 1.48
C LEU A 283 7.04 1.61 1.91
N GLY A 284 8.23 1.20 1.47
CA GLY A 284 9.50 1.83 1.80
C GLY A 284 9.97 1.49 3.21
N SER A 285 9.72 0.25 3.67
CA SER A 285 10.14 -0.28 4.97
C SER A 285 9.82 0.67 6.14
N PRO A 286 8.53 1.05 6.32
CA PRO A 286 8.12 2.02 7.33
C PRO A 286 8.45 1.56 8.75
N VAL A 287 8.61 2.51 9.67
CA VAL A 287 8.73 2.22 11.10
C VAL A 287 7.44 1.56 11.60
N ILE A 288 7.56 0.51 12.40
CA ILE A 288 6.43 -0.17 13.04
C ILE A 288 6.83 -0.66 14.42
N ASP A 289 5.96 -0.44 15.40
CA ASP A 289 6.11 -0.99 16.75
C ASP A 289 5.42 -2.35 16.79
N VAL A 290 6.18 -3.43 16.59
CA VAL A 290 5.63 -4.79 16.60
C VAL A 290 5.32 -5.23 18.02
N VAL A 291 4.07 -5.57 18.30
CA VAL A 291 3.62 -6.04 19.61
C VAL A 291 3.49 -7.57 19.60
N GLN A 292 4.31 -8.22 20.42
CA GLN A 292 4.37 -9.68 20.56
C GLN A 292 3.16 -10.25 21.32
N PRO A 293 2.80 -11.54 21.12
CA PRO A 293 3.40 -12.49 20.19
C PRO A 293 2.87 -12.35 18.76
N VAL A 294 3.75 -12.47 17.76
CA VAL A 294 3.37 -12.61 16.34
C VAL A 294 3.78 -13.99 15.80
N SER A 295 3.07 -14.50 14.78
CA SER A 295 3.36 -15.82 14.20
C SER A 295 4.72 -15.84 13.50
N ASN A 296 5.05 -14.78 12.78
CA ASN A 296 6.29 -14.63 12.02
C ASN A 296 6.84 -13.20 12.14
N PRO A 297 8.16 -13.00 11.98
CA PRO A 297 8.69 -11.67 11.70
C PRO A 297 8.18 -11.15 10.34
N ILE A 298 8.19 -9.83 10.15
CA ILE A 298 7.73 -9.21 8.89
C ILE A 298 8.67 -9.58 7.72
N VAL A 299 9.99 -9.57 7.96
CA VAL A 299 11.01 -9.93 6.98
C VAL A 299 11.47 -11.36 7.28
N VAL A 300 11.27 -12.25 6.32
CA VAL A 300 11.52 -13.71 6.45
C VAL A 300 12.49 -14.20 5.38
N PHE A 301 12.40 -13.63 4.18
CA PHE A 301 13.19 -13.99 3.00
C PHE A 301 14.25 -12.93 2.73
N ASP A 302 15.33 -13.31 2.02
CA ASP A 302 16.31 -12.32 1.54
C ASP A 302 15.71 -11.37 0.51
N ARG A 303 14.81 -11.89 -0.34
CA ARG A 303 14.05 -11.16 -1.35
C ARG A 303 12.78 -11.90 -1.70
N VAL A 304 11.69 -11.16 -1.90
CA VAL A 304 10.43 -11.70 -2.42
C VAL A 304 10.27 -11.28 -3.88
N ASP A 305 10.50 -12.22 -4.81
CA ASP A 305 10.43 -11.98 -6.26
C ASP A 305 9.31 -12.77 -6.98
N TRP A 306 8.52 -13.54 -6.24
CA TRP A 306 7.40 -14.35 -6.75
C TRP A 306 6.03 -13.69 -6.63
N ILE A 307 5.96 -12.48 -6.09
CA ILE A 307 4.73 -11.73 -5.94
C ILE A 307 4.67 -10.65 -7.02
N THR A 308 3.52 -10.53 -7.66
CA THR A 308 3.23 -9.49 -8.66
C THR A 308 2.02 -8.65 -8.24
N GLU A 309 1.93 -7.42 -8.73
CA GLU A 309 0.79 -6.53 -8.46
C GLU A 309 -0.18 -6.51 -9.64
N GLN A 310 -1.46 -6.71 -9.35
CA GLN A 310 -2.55 -6.61 -10.32
C GLN A 310 -3.15 -5.21 -10.30
N VAL A 311 -3.17 -4.55 -11.47
CA VAL A 311 -3.70 -3.19 -11.62
C VAL A 311 -5.17 -3.21 -12.06
N GLY A 312 -6.09 -3.18 -11.10
CA GLY A 312 -7.55 -3.22 -11.33
C GLY A 312 -8.18 -4.59 -11.11
N GLU A 313 -9.45 -4.73 -11.48
CA GLU A 313 -10.21 -5.98 -11.31
C GLU A 313 -9.90 -7.05 -12.38
N GLU A 314 -9.34 -6.64 -13.54
CA GLU A 314 -9.01 -7.55 -14.63
C GLU A 314 -7.57 -8.10 -14.55
N GLU A 315 -7.37 -9.34 -15.00
CA GLU A 315 -6.06 -9.99 -15.12
C GLU A 315 -5.18 -9.21 -16.11
N VAL A 316 -4.18 -8.50 -15.59
CA VAL A 316 -3.07 -8.02 -16.42
C VAL A 316 -2.04 -9.14 -16.48
N ALA A 317 -1.67 -9.55 -17.69
CA ALA A 317 -0.61 -10.53 -17.93
C ALA A 317 0.66 -10.18 -17.11
N PRO A 318 1.40 -11.18 -16.61
CA PRO A 318 2.61 -10.95 -15.82
C PRO A 318 3.63 -10.17 -16.63
N GLY A 319 3.82 -8.90 -16.28
CA GLY A 319 4.83 -8.00 -16.80
C GLY A 319 5.23 -7.04 -15.68
N SER A 320 6.49 -6.56 -15.69
CA SER A 320 6.95 -5.59 -14.69
C SER A 320 6.05 -4.35 -14.72
N ALA A 321 5.64 -3.86 -13.54
CA ALA A 321 4.93 -2.59 -13.45
C ALA A 321 5.75 -1.48 -14.14
N PRO A 322 5.12 -0.55 -14.88
CA PRO A 322 5.85 0.49 -15.59
C PRO A 322 6.61 1.38 -14.61
N ARG A 323 7.85 1.76 -14.97
CA ARG A 323 8.70 2.60 -14.11
C ARG A 323 8.13 4.01 -14.01
N LEU A 324 7.66 4.39 -12.83
CA LEU A 324 7.06 5.70 -12.54
C LEU A 324 8.08 6.65 -11.90
N LEU A 325 8.24 7.86 -12.44
CA LEU A 325 9.01 8.92 -11.80
C LEU A 325 8.08 10.05 -11.35
N LEU A 326 8.19 10.44 -10.09
CA LEU A 326 7.48 11.58 -9.54
C LEU A 326 8.44 12.72 -9.23
N LEU A 327 8.12 13.94 -9.66
CA LEU A 327 8.93 15.14 -9.42
C LEU A 327 8.05 16.29 -8.93
N GLY A 328 8.29 16.77 -7.71
CA GLY A 328 7.71 18.03 -7.26
C GLY A 328 7.17 18.04 -5.83
N SER A 329 6.02 18.67 -5.60
CA SER A 329 5.48 18.90 -4.26
C SER A 329 5.01 17.65 -3.52
N CYS A 330 4.83 17.79 -2.20
CA CYS A 330 4.57 16.69 -1.27
C CYS A 330 3.26 15.93 -1.52
N ASP A 331 2.29 16.54 -2.21
CA ASP A 331 1.08 15.91 -2.77
C ASP A 331 1.40 14.68 -3.62
N LEU A 332 2.54 14.67 -4.31
CA LEU A 332 2.96 13.51 -5.10
C LEU A 332 3.28 12.29 -4.24
N THR A 333 3.66 12.44 -2.97
CA THR A 333 3.87 11.30 -2.06
C THR A 333 2.58 10.49 -1.89
N ALA A 334 1.45 11.21 -1.81
CA ALA A 334 0.13 10.62 -1.67
C ALA A 334 -0.29 9.89 -2.94
N VAL A 335 -0.11 10.54 -4.10
CA VAL A 335 -0.44 9.98 -5.41
C VAL A 335 0.46 8.78 -5.75
N ALA A 336 1.75 8.85 -5.43
CA ALA A 336 2.74 7.78 -5.66
C ALA A 336 2.30 6.45 -5.06
N SER A 337 1.70 6.49 -3.87
CA SER A 337 1.26 5.31 -3.13
C SER A 337 0.19 4.50 -3.87
N TYR A 338 -0.50 5.12 -4.84
CA TYR A 338 -1.64 4.58 -5.58
C TYR A 338 -1.37 4.27 -7.06
N CYS A 339 -0.22 4.66 -7.63
CA CYS A 339 0.02 4.60 -9.08
C CYS A 339 0.91 3.43 -9.55
N SER A 340 2.12 3.26 -9.00
CA SER A 340 3.02 2.16 -9.41
C SER A 340 3.88 1.64 -8.27
N ALA A 341 4.19 0.34 -8.32
CA ALA A 341 5.10 -0.34 -7.42
C ALA A 341 6.56 -0.04 -7.74
N ASP A 342 6.93 -0.05 -9.04
CA ASP A 342 8.25 0.37 -9.52
C ASP A 342 8.22 1.88 -9.72
N ARG A 343 8.72 2.62 -8.72
CA ARG A 343 8.72 4.07 -8.73
C ARG A 343 9.98 4.68 -8.13
N VAL A 344 10.33 5.86 -8.61
CA VAL A 344 11.36 6.73 -8.06
C VAL A 344 10.73 8.08 -7.71
N GLU A 345 10.97 8.55 -6.49
CA GLU A 345 10.33 9.73 -5.93
C GLU A 345 11.36 10.85 -5.69
N PHE A 346 11.28 11.92 -6.49
CA PHE A 346 11.95 13.21 -6.24
C PHE A 346 10.90 14.21 -5.72
N VAL A 347 10.38 13.91 -4.54
CA VAL A 347 9.27 14.64 -3.93
C VAL A 347 9.77 15.49 -2.75
N ASN A 348 9.26 16.71 -2.65
CA ASN A 348 9.63 17.66 -1.61
C ASN A 348 9.41 17.07 -0.22
N GLY A 349 10.37 17.30 0.67
CA GLY A 349 10.31 16.78 2.03
C GLY A 349 11.38 17.38 2.92
N VAL A 350 11.30 17.08 4.22
CA VAL A 350 12.19 17.67 5.22
C VAL A 350 13.41 16.78 5.38
N LYS A 351 14.59 17.26 4.97
CA LYS A 351 15.88 16.63 5.21
C LYS A 351 16.69 17.49 6.17
N HIS A 352 17.29 16.86 7.18
CA HIS A 352 18.09 17.55 8.20
C HIS A 352 17.40 18.77 8.85
N GLY A 353 16.07 18.71 8.99
CA GLY A 353 15.26 19.78 9.59
C GLY A 353 14.85 20.92 8.64
N VAL A 354 15.26 20.88 7.37
CA VAL A 354 14.92 21.90 6.36
C VAL A 354 14.13 21.27 5.21
N MET A 355 13.15 21.98 4.65
CA MET A 355 12.41 21.55 3.47
C MET A 355 13.33 21.55 2.24
N THR A 356 13.72 20.35 1.79
CA THR A 356 14.36 20.10 0.50
C THR A 356 13.30 20.14 -0.59
N ARG A 357 13.60 20.85 -1.68
CA ARG A 357 12.65 21.07 -2.77
C ARG A 357 13.22 20.63 -4.11
N TYR A 358 12.61 19.63 -4.72
CA TYR A 358 12.98 19.09 -6.03
C TYR A 358 12.22 19.77 -7.19
N ASP A 359 11.11 20.47 -6.91
CA ASP A 359 10.50 21.45 -7.82
C ASP A 359 11.33 22.77 -7.91
N ASP A 360 12.66 22.67 -7.83
CA ASP A 360 13.58 23.79 -7.96
C ASP A 360 14.19 23.80 -9.36
N PHE A 361 14.15 24.94 -10.05
CA PHE A 361 14.81 25.07 -11.36
C PHE A 361 16.31 24.78 -11.28
N GLY A 362 16.96 25.03 -10.15
CA GLY A 362 18.35 24.62 -9.92
C GLY A 362 18.56 23.11 -9.95
N PHE A 363 17.58 22.34 -9.44
CA PHE A 363 17.61 20.89 -9.44
C PHE A 363 17.30 20.30 -10.82
N ILE A 364 16.42 20.94 -11.59
CA ILE A 364 16.00 20.44 -12.91
C ILE A 364 16.98 20.86 -14.00
N LEU A 365 17.28 22.16 -14.07
CA LEU A 365 18.04 22.80 -15.16
C LEU A 365 19.51 23.08 -14.82
N GLY A 366 19.97 22.69 -13.63
CA GLY A 366 21.34 22.93 -13.18
C GLY A 366 22.39 22.30 -14.11
N ASP A 367 23.54 22.96 -14.25
CA ASP A 367 24.68 22.41 -14.99
C ASP A 367 25.35 21.28 -14.17
N PRO A 368 25.37 20.02 -14.66
CA PRO A 368 26.02 18.91 -13.97
C PRO A 368 27.49 19.19 -13.61
N ALA A 369 28.23 19.88 -14.49
CA ALA A 369 29.64 20.18 -14.25
C ALA A 369 29.86 21.27 -13.19
N ALA A 370 28.95 22.24 -13.09
CA ALA A 370 28.96 23.22 -12.00
C ALA A 370 28.59 22.57 -10.67
N ILE A 371 27.55 21.74 -10.65
CA ILE A 371 27.08 21.04 -9.44
C ILE A 371 28.15 20.11 -8.88
N ALA A 372 28.79 19.29 -9.74
CA ALA A 372 29.84 18.36 -9.31
C ALA A 372 31.08 19.06 -8.73
N ARG A 373 31.37 20.29 -9.18
CA ARG A 373 32.51 21.10 -8.70
C ARG A 373 32.14 22.03 -7.53
N SER A 374 30.86 22.08 -7.14
CA SER A 374 30.41 23.05 -6.15
C SER A 374 30.99 22.73 -4.76
N ARG A 375 31.56 23.76 -4.13
CA ARG A 375 32.01 23.71 -2.74
C ARG A 375 30.94 24.20 -1.77
N ALA A 376 30.00 25.02 -2.24
CA ALA A 376 28.93 25.56 -1.42
C ALA A 376 27.77 24.56 -1.23
N LEU A 377 27.38 23.86 -2.31
CA LEU A 377 26.20 22.99 -2.31
C LEU A 377 26.24 21.88 -1.23
N PRO A 378 27.36 21.19 -0.96
CA PRO A 378 27.40 20.17 0.10
C PRO A 378 27.08 20.69 1.51
N ALA A 379 27.28 22.00 1.77
CA ALA A 379 26.96 22.64 3.03
C ALA A 379 25.62 23.39 3.02
N LEU A 380 25.00 23.52 1.84
CA LEU A 380 23.76 24.28 1.64
C LEU A 380 22.55 23.37 1.92
N PRO A 381 21.65 23.74 2.85
CA PRO A 381 20.51 22.91 3.24
C PRO A 381 19.38 22.97 2.19
N ALA A 382 19.59 22.36 1.03
CA ALA A 382 18.61 22.21 -0.05
C ALA A 382 18.58 20.76 -0.56
N TRP A 383 18.75 20.53 -1.86
CA TRP A 383 18.89 19.21 -2.49
C TRP A 383 20.37 18.86 -2.64
N GLU A 384 20.67 17.57 -2.70
CA GLU A 384 22.06 17.08 -2.69
C GLU A 384 22.56 16.74 -4.12
N PRO A 385 23.88 16.82 -4.38
CA PRO A 385 24.45 16.41 -5.67
C PRO A 385 24.11 14.98 -6.08
N ARG A 386 24.00 14.05 -5.11
CA ARG A 386 23.62 12.66 -5.36
C ARG A 386 22.17 12.54 -5.86
N ASP A 387 21.26 13.33 -5.29
CA ASP A 387 19.86 13.32 -5.69
C ASP A 387 19.72 13.90 -7.10
N PHE A 388 20.50 14.94 -7.40
CA PHE A 388 20.55 15.53 -8.74
C PHE A 388 21.04 14.51 -9.77
N ALA A 389 22.17 13.84 -9.50
CA ALA A 389 22.71 12.82 -10.40
C ALA A 389 21.72 11.65 -10.59
N ALA A 390 21.08 11.19 -9.51
CA ALA A 390 20.06 10.16 -9.57
C ALA A 390 18.86 10.58 -10.44
N PHE A 391 18.35 11.80 -10.28
CA PHE A 391 17.25 12.31 -11.11
C PHE A 391 17.63 12.32 -12.60
N GLN A 392 18.82 12.83 -12.93
CA GLN A 392 19.32 12.85 -14.31
C GLN A 392 19.39 11.45 -14.93
N GLN A 393 19.81 10.45 -14.15
CA GLN A 393 19.91 9.06 -14.58
C GLN A 393 18.54 8.39 -14.74
N GLU A 394 17.66 8.57 -13.76
CA GLU A 394 16.36 7.90 -13.66
C GLU A 394 15.35 8.43 -14.69
N LEU A 395 15.48 9.70 -15.09
CA LEU A 395 14.58 10.36 -16.02
C LEU A 395 14.48 9.66 -17.38
N GLY A 396 15.61 9.17 -17.90
CA GLY A 396 15.64 8.46 -19.19
C GLY A 396 14.98 7.08 -19.13
N GLY A 397 14.97 6.44 -17.96
CA GLY A 397 14.37 5.11 -17.75
C GLY A 397 12.88 5.13 -17.40
N ALA A 398 12.33 6.29 -17.04
CA ALA A 398 10.94 6.41 -16.64
C ALA A 398 9.98 6.22 -17.84
N GLU A 399 9.00 5.34 -17.68
CA GLU A 399 7.93 5.11 -18.66
C GLU A 399 6.72 6.01 -18.40
N ILE A 400 6.56 6.46 -17.16
CA ILE A 400 5.51 7.39 -16.72
C ILE A 400 6.14 8.48 -15.86
N LEU A 401 5.79 9.73 -16.11
CA LEU A 401 6.17 10.86 -15.27
C LEU A 401 4.93 11.53 -14.70
N VAL A 402 4.99 11.91 -13.42
CA VAL A 402 4.01 12.79 -12.77
C VAL A 402 4.75 13.98 -12.18
N LEU A 403 4.43 15.17 -12.69
CA LEU A 403 5.12 16.42 -12.38
C LEU A 403 4.16 17.35 -11.62
N SER A 404 4.57 17.84 -10.45
CA SER A 404 3.84 18.86 -9.69
C SER A 404 4.73 20.10 -9.51
N LEU A 405 4.56 21.07 -10.41
CA LEU A 405 5.49 22.20 -10.57
C LEU A 405 4.86 23.55 -10.25
N SER A 406 3.63 23.60 -9.73
CA SER A 406 2.92 24.86 -9.44
C SER A 406 3.69 25.78 -8.48
N ALA A 407 4.35 25.18 -7.49
CA ALA A 407 5.13 25.92 -6.50
C ALA A 407 6.44 26.51 -7.06
N THR A 408 6.90 26.13 -8.26
CA THR A 408 8.08 26.73 -8.92
C THR A 408 7.93 28.24 -9.11
N LEU A 409 6.69 28.74 -9.23
CA LEU A 409 6.42 30.17 -9.42
C LEU A 409 6.54 30.99 -8.11
N LYS A 410 6.68 30.34 -6.95
CA LYS A 410 6.81 30.99 -5.64
C LYS A 410 8.27 31.13 -5.22
N GLY A 411 8.56 32.13 -4.38
CA GLY A 411 9.89 32.33 -3.80
C GLY A 411 10.88 33.12 -4.68
N HIS A 412 12.13 33.17 -4.21
CA HIS A 412 13.26 33.86 -4.84
C HIS A 412 14.38 32.87 -5.18
N HIS A 413 15.49 33.35 -5.75
CA HIS A 413 16.62 32.49 -6.11
C HIS A 413 17.92 32.97 -5.47
N LEU A 414 18.72 32.01 -4.99
CA LEU A 414 20.10 32.16 -4.58
C LEU A 414 20.98 31.65 -5.71
N VAL A 415 22.03 32.40 -6.04
CA VAL A 415 23.12 31.97 -6.91
C VAL A 415 24.39 31.95 -6.06
N THR A 416 24.98 30.78 -5.87
CA THR A 416 26.23 30.63 -5.12
C THR A 416 27.40 31.24 -5.90
N GLN A 417 28.53 31.49 -5.22
CA GLN A 417 29.72 32.02 -5.87
C GLN A 417 30.24 31.12 -7.01
N ASP A 418 30.07 29.81 -6.87
CA ASP A 418 30.47 28.78 -7.84
C ASP A 418 29.36 28.45 -8.87
N GLY A 419 28.28 29.23 -8.93
CA GLY A 419 27.31 29.19 -10.01
C GLY A 419 26.18 28.17 -9.87
N VAL A 420 25.94 27.65 -8.67
CA VAL A 420 24.77 26.81 -8.38
C VAL A 420 23.57 27.71 -8.07
N VAL A 421 22.43 27.41 -8.70
CA VAL A 421 21.16 28.07 -8.43
C VAL A 421 20.36 27.24 -7.44
N VAL A 422 19.79 27.88 -6.43
CA VAL A 422 18.88 27.23 -5.48
C VAL A 422 17.69 28.16 -5.20
N ARG A 423 16.47 27.63 -5.20
CA ARG A 423 15.27 28.39 -4.85
C ARG A 423 15.19 28.61 -3.35
N ILE A 424 14.88 29.84 -2.98
CA ILE A 424 14.63 30.29 -1.61
C ILE A 424 13.12 30.27 -1.38
N HIS A 425 12.67 29.31 -0.57
CA HIS A 425 11.30 29.23 -0.07
C HIS A 425 11.30 29.46 1.44
N PRO A 426 10.30 30.16 2.02
CA PRO A 426 10.27 30.47 3.46
C PRO A 426 10.34 29.24 4.36
N GLU A 427 9.64 28.16 4.00
CA GLU A 427 9.64 26.89 4.77
C GLU A 427 10.89 26.02 4.56
N GLY A 428 11.77 26.40 3.61
CA GLY A 428 13.00 25.68 3.28
C GLY A 428 14.22 26.54 3.55
N LEU A 429 15.00 26.80 2.49
CA LEU A 429 16.25 27.55 2.58
C LEU A 429 16.08 28.93 3.24
N GLY A 430 14.92 29.60 3.11
CA GLY A 430 14.65 30.88 3.78
C GLY A 430 14.76 30.79 5.30
N HIS A 431 14.17 29.77 5.92
CA HIS A 431 14.26 29.52 7.36
C HIS A 431 15.71 29.23 7.79
N ALA A 432 16.46 28.44 7.01
CA ALA A 432 17.86 28.14 7.30
C ALA A 432 18.74 29.40 7.24
N ILE A 433 18.51 30.25 6.23
CA ILE A 433 19.17 31.55 6.06
C ILE A 433 18.87 32.48 7.24
N ASP A 434 17.62 32.54 7.71
CA ASP A 434 17.22 33.38 8.84
C ASP A 434 17.84 32.90 10.17
N HIS A 435 18.00 31.57 10.33
CA HIS A 435 18.58 30.97 11.52
C HIS A 435 20.11 31.19 11.60
N ASP A 436 20.83 31.11 10.48
CA ASP A 436 22.27 31.37 10.42
C ASP A 436 22.65 32.23 9.20
N PRO A 437 22.49 33.57 9.29
CA PRO A 437 22.78 34.48 8.19
C PRO A 437 24.29 34.65 7.91
N ALA A 438 25.16 34.11 8.78
CA ALA A 438 26.62 34.18 8.68
C ALA A 438 27.25 32.87 8.17
N SER A 439 26.42 31.88 7.83
CA SER A 439 26.84 30.59 7.28
C SER A 439 27.84 30.72 6.12
N SER A 440 28.85 29.86 6.10
CA SER A 440 29.95 29.91 5.12
C SER A 440 29.48 29.74 3.67
N TRP A 441 28.43 28.94 3.43
CA TRP A 441 27.82 28.74 2.10
C TRP A 441 27.07 29.97 1.56
N LEU A 442 26.83 31.00 2.40
CA LEU A 442 26.33 32.31 1.96
C LEU A 442 27.45 33.27 1.50
N THR A 443 28.71 32.88 1.63
CA THR A 443 29.85 33.70 1.21
C THR A 443 29.84 33.83 -0.31
N GLY A 444 29.82 35.08 -0.80
CA GLY A 444 29.79 35.37 -2.24
C GLY A 444 28.46 35.06 -2.94
N ALA A 445 27.44 34.57 -2.22
CA ALA A 445 26.12 34.30 -2.80
C ALA A 445 25.36 35.59 -3.16
N ALA A 446 24.61 35.55 -4.27
CA ALA A 446 23.76 36.62 -4.74
C ALA A 446 22.29 36.17 -4.80
N PHE A 447 21.38 37.13 -4.63
CA PHE A 447 19.95 36.86 -4.48
C PHE A 447 19.17 37.57 -5.58
N TYR A 448 18.19 36.91 -6.15
CA TYR A 448 17.43 37.41 -7.30
C TYR A 448 15.93 37.17 -7.13
N ASP A 449 15.17 38.18 -7.53
CA ASP A 449 13.72 38.16 -7.61
C ASP A 449 13.30 38.22 -9.08
N LEU A 450 12.49 37.23 -9.49
CA LEU A 450 12.03 37.10 -10.86
C LEU A 450 10.58 37.53 -10.98
N THR A 451 10.26 38.20 -12.08
CA THR A 451 8.86 38.48 -12.44
C THR A 451 8.12 37.18 -12.78
N LEU A 452 6.79 37.22 -12.75
CA LEU A 452 5.98 36.06 -13.14
C LEU A 452 6.30 35.61 -14.58
N ALA A 453 6.49 36.55 -15.51
CA ALA A 453 6.85 36.23 -16.89
C ALA A 453 8.18 35.47 -16.97
N GLN A 454 9.21 35.92 -16.24
CA GLN A 454 10.50 35.23 -16.19
C GLN A 454 10.39 33.82 -15.59
N LYS A 455 9.57 33.65 -14.55
CA LYS A 455 9.33 32.33 -13.94
C LYS A 455 8.57 31.39 -14.87
N LEU A 456 7.60 31.90 -15.65
CA LEU A 456 6.89 31.12 -16.66
C LEU A 456 7.82 30.71 -17.82
N THR A 457 8.77 31.55 -18.21
CA THR A 457 9.83 31.17 -19.17
C THR A 457 10.70 30.05 -18.62
N LEU A 458 11.10 30.10 -17.35
CA LEU A 458 11.85 29.02 -16.71
C LEU A 458 11.04 27.72 -16.61
N LEU A 459 9.72 27.82 -16.38
CA LEU A 459 8.83 26.66 -16.39
C LEU A 459 8.79 26.00 -17.77
N ASP A 460 8.69 26.78 -18.85
CA ASP A 460 8.76 26.27 -20.22
C ASP A 460 10.12 25.59 -20.50
N HIS A 461 11.23 26.23 -20.11
CA HIS A 461 12.56 25.62 -20.25
C HIS A 461 12.69 24.31 -19.47
N ALA A 462 12.13 24.23 -18.25
CA ALA A 462 12.15 23.02 -17.43
C ALA A 462 11.33 21.89 -18.08
N VAL A 463 10.13 22.21 -18.57
CA VAL A 463 9.27 21.26 -19.28
C VAL A 463 9.93 20.76 -20.56
N GLU A 464 10.51 21.66 -21.36
CA GLU A 464 11.25 21.31 -22.58
C GLU A 464 12.47 20.42 -22.27
N TRP A 465 13.23 20.76 -21.24
CA TRP A 465 14.39 19.98 -20.81
C TRP A 465 14.02 18.57 -20.35
N ILE A 466 12.89 18.44 -19.63
CA ILE A 466 12.34 17.15 -19.21
C ILE A 466 11.85 16.37 -20.44
N ASP A 467 11.15 17.03 -21.37
CA ASP A 467 10.62 16.43 -22.59
C ASP A 467 11.74 15.75 -23.39
N GLN A 468 12.87 16.43 -23.57
CA GLN A 468 14.02 15.96 -24.33
C GLN A 468 14.74 14.76 -23.69
N ARG A 469 14.61 14.55 -22.37
CA ARG A 469 15.32 13.50 -21.62
C ARG A 469 14.45 12.34 -21.19
N ALA A 470 13.15 12.55 -21.03
CA ALA A 470 12.17 11.53 -20.71
C ALA A 470 11.84 10.68 -21.97
N VAL A 471 12.86 10.10 -22.59
CA VAL A 471 12.80 9.47 -23.92
C VAL A 471 11.92 8.21 -23.95
N ASN A 472 11.85 7.49 -22.83
CA ASN A 472 11.03 6.27 -22.70
C ASN A 472 9.61 6.56 -22.18
N ALA A 473 9.33 7.81 -21.81
CA ALA A 473 8.07 8.15 -21.17
C ALA A 473 6.92 8.20 -22.18
N ARG A 474 5.95 7.30 -21.99
CA ARG A 474 4.72 7.21 -22.79
C ARG A 474 3.65 8.17 -22.30
N HIS A 475 3.66 8.44 -21.00
CA HIS A 475 2.75 9.37 -20.34
C HIS A 475 3.53 10.34 -19.45
N VAL A 476 3.30 11.64 -19.65
CA VAL A 476 3.83 12.71 -18.80
C VAL A 476 2.66 13.55 -18.30
N PHE A 477 2.36 13.48 -17.02
CA PHE A 477 1.29 14.23 -16.41
C PHE A 477 1.84 15.47 -15.72
N LEU A 478 1.32 16.65 -16.08
CA LEU A 478 1.61 17.90 -15.39
C LEU A 478 0.38 18.29 -14.56
N LEU A 479 0.50 18.17 -13.24
CA LEU A 479 -0.59 18.47 -12.32
C LEU A 479 -0.83 19.98 -12.23
N GLY A 480 -2.10 20.38 -12.33
CA GLY A 480 -2.52 21.74 -12.08
C GLY A 480 -2.48 22.13 -10.60
N ALA A 481 -2.76 23.40 -10.33
CA ALA A 481 -3.03 23.92 -9.00
C ALA A 481 -4.55 24.07 -8.78
N ASN A 482 -5.01 23.88 -7.54
CA ASN A 482 -6.39 24.19 -7.17
C ASN A 482 -6.61 25.71 -7.21
N THR A 483 -7.72 26.17 -7.80
CA THR A 483 -8.09 27.60 -7.86
C THR A 483 -9.34 27.93 -7.05
N ARG A 484 -9.95 26.93 -6.43
CA ARG A 484 -11.19 27.03 -5.65
C ARG A 484 -10.90 27.24 -4.16
N ASP A 485 -11.89 27.78 -3.46
CA ASP A 485 -11.84 27.87 -2.00
C ASP A 485 -12.03 26.49 -1.35
N ALA A 486 -11.32 26.25 -0.26
CA ALA A 486 -11.54 25.12 0.64
C ALA A 486 -12.36 25.59 1.85
N ALA A 487 -12.11 25.03 3.04
CA ALA A 487 -12.73 25.52 4.28
C ALA A 487 -12.34 26.97 4.61
N THR A 488 -11.17 27.43 4.14
CA THR A 488 -10.73 28.83 4.25
C THR A 488 -10.59 29.44 2.86
N PRO A 489 -11.02 30.69 2.64
CA PRO A 489 -10.83 31.37 1.37
C PRO A 489 -9.36 31.49 0.98
N MET A 490 -9.05 31.18 -0.28
CA MET A 490 -7.73 31.34 -0.88
C MET A 490 -7.42 32.82 -1.08
N ASN A 491 -6.16 33.21 -0.88
CA ASN A 491 -5.71 34.55 -1.17
C ASN A 491 -5.83 34.85 -2.68
N GLU A 492 -6.29 36.05 -3.05
CA GLU A 492 -6.47 36.47 -4.44
C GLU A 492 -5.18 36.41 -5.26
N ALA A 493 -4.03 36.78 -4.68
CA ALA A 493 -2.74 36.70 -5.36
C ALA A 493 -2.27 35.26 -5.57
N ASP A 494 -2.54 34.35 -4.62
CA ASP A 494 -2.26 32.92 -4.83
C ASP A 494 -3.21 32.33 -5.88
N ARG A 495 -4.47 32.78 -5.91
CA ARG A 495 -5.46 32.36 -6.90
C ARG A 495 -5.07 32.80 -8.31
N ASP A 496 -4.69 34.08 -8.51
CA ASP A 496 -4.17 34.55 -9.79
C ASP A 496 -2.92 33.76 -10.20
N LEU A 497 -1.99 33.51 -9.26
CA LEU A 497 -0.80 32.71 -9.55
C LEU A 497 -1.14 31.27 -9.98
N ALA A 498 -2.08 30.62 -9.30
CA ALA A 498 -2.56 29.28 -9.65
C ALA A 498 -3.25 29.25 -11.02
N GLN A 499 -4.08 30.26 -11.33
CA GLN A 499 -4.72 30.40 -12.64
C GLN A 499 -3.71 30.61 -13.76
N ARG A 500 -2.70 31.47 -13.53
CA ARG A 500 -1.60 31.72 -14.48
C ARG A 500 -0.78 30.47 -14.73
N TYR A 501 -0.48 29.72 -13.67
CA TYR A 501 0.18 28.42 -13.77
C TYR A 501 -0.65 27.42 -14.58
N ASN A 502 -1.93 27.23 -14.26
CA ASN A 502 -2.80 26.29 -14.97
C ASN A 502 -2.90 26.61 -16.46
N GLN A 503 -3.06 27.89 -16.80
CA GLN A 503 -3.11 28.33 -18.20
C GLN A 503 -1.80 28.02 -18.94
N ALA A 504 -0.65 28.28 -18.31
CA ALA A 504 0.65 27.96 -18.88
C ALA A 504 0.83 26.45 -19.02
N ALA A 505 0.56 25.67 -17.97
CA ALA A 505 0.66 24.21 -17.95
C ALA A 505 -0.21 23.56 -19.04
N LEU A 506 -1.45 24.01 -19.20
CA LEU A 506 -2.35 23.57 -20.27
C LEU A 506 -1.74 23.83 -21.66
N THR A 507 -1.21 25.04 -21.88
CA THR A 507 -0.58 25.43 -23.15
C THR A 507 0.67 24.59 -23.44
N LEU A 508 1.49 24.34 -22.41
CA LEU A 508 2.70 23.54 -22.50
C LEU A 508 2.39 22.08 -22.85
N CYS A 509 1.31 21.50 -22.32
CA CYS A 509 0.93 20.12 -22.62
C CYS A 509 0.29 19.98 -24.00
N ALA A 510 -0.56 20.92 -24.42
CA ALA A 510 -1.30 20.84 -25.68
C ALA A 510 -0.42 20.70 -26.94
N GLY A 511 0.82 21.20 -26.88
CA GLY A 511 1.78 21.12 -27.99
C GLY A 511 2.72 19.91 -27.97
N ARG A 512 2.62 19.01 -26.98
CA ARG A 512 3.63 17.97 -26.72
C ARG A 512 3.01 16.57 -26.70
N PRO A 513 3.38 15.67 -27.62
CA PRO A 513 2.88 14.29 -27.63
C PRO A 513 3.18 13.58 -26.31
N GLY A 514 2.19 12.89 -25.76
CA GLY A 514 2.31 12.16 -24.49
C GLY A 514 2.20 13.02 -23.22
N TRP A 515 2.16 14.36 -23.34
CA TRP A 515 1.91 15.24 -22.22
C TRP A 515 0.41 15.45 -21.98
N GLU A 516 0.01 15.41 -20.71
CA GLU A 516 -1.35 15.67 -20.29
C GLU A 516 -1.38 16.63 -19.10
N PHE A 517 -2.17 17.70 -19.22
CA PHE A 517 -2.47 18.57 -18.11
C PHE A 517 -3.60 17.97 -17.26
N VAL A 518 -3.39 17.85 -15.96
CA VAL A 518 -4.38 17.30 -15.03
C VAL A 518 -4.99 18.41 -14.20
N SER A 519 -6.23 18.79 -14.52
CA SER A 519 -6.95 19.84 -13.80
C SER A 519 -7.41 19.34 -12.43
N ILE A 520 -6.79 19.84 -11.36
CA ILE A 520 -7.20 19.52 -9.99
C ILE A 520 -8.65 19.97 -9.73
N ASP A 521 -9.08 21.08 -10.33
CA ASP A 521 -10.43 21.60 -10.13
C ASP A 521 -11.51 20.68 -10.70
N GLU A 522 -11.17 19.90 -11.73
CA GLU A 522 -12.05 18.90 -12.35
C GLU A 522 -11.94 17.52 -11.67
N VAL A 523 -10.73 17.12 -11.30
CA VAL A 523 -10.45 15.76 -10.79
C VAL A 523 -10.80 15.62 -9.31
N VAL A 524 -10.56 16.65 -8.50
CA VAL A 524 -10.80 16.61 -7.05
C VAL A 524 -12.07 17.37 -6.69
N PRO A 525 -13.11 16.70 -6.14
CA PRO A 525 -14.30 17.36 -5.63
C PRO A 525 -13.99 18.40 -4.55
N ALA A 526 -14.75 19.51 -4.52
CA ALA A 526 -14.51 20.62 -3.58
C ALA A 526 -14.58 20.20 -2.10
N ASN A 527 -15.42 19.22 -1.76
CA ASN A 527 -15.54 18.68 -0.40
C ASN A 527 -14.35 17.79 0.02
N ARG A 528 -13.39 17.55 -0.87
CA ARG A 528 -12.14 16.81 -0.61
C ARG A 528 -10.93 17.74 -0.54
N LEU A 529 -11.14 19.06 -0.59
CA LEU A 529 -10.11 20.07 -0.36
C LEU A 529 -9.95 20.31 1.14
N LEU A 530 -8.73 20.20 1.66
CA LEU A 530 -8.43 20.57 3.04
C LEU A 530 -8.00 22.04 3.15
N ASP A 531 -7.16 22.47 2.21
CA ASP A 531 -6.73 23.85 2.04
C ASP A 531 -6.42 24.13 0.55
N ASP A 532 -5.71 25.22 0.26
CA ASP A 532 -5.35 25.63 -1.09
C ASP A 532 -4.36 24.69 -1.80
N ARG A 533 -3.71 23.78 -1.06
CA ARG A 533 -2.60 22.94 -1.52
C ARG A 533 -2.72 21.45 -1.14
N HIS A 534 -3.59 21.09 -0.21
CA HIS A 534 -3.74 19.73 0.29
C HIS A 534 -5.17 19.22 0.12
N TYR A 535 -5.26 17.91 -0.14
CA TYR A 535 -6.51 17.19 -0.33
C TYR A 535 -6.69 16.12 0.75
N THR A 536 -7.90 15.63 0.93
CA THR A 536 -8.14 14.44 1.74
C THR A 536 -7.46 13.23 1.10
N ARG A 537 -7.31 12.14 1.85
CA ARG A 537 -6.85 10.85 1.31
C ARG A 537 -7.61 10.43 0.05
N THR A 538 -8.94 10.61 0.06
CA THR A 538 -9.82 10.31 -1.08
C THR A 538 -9.65 11.29 -2.23
N GLY A 539 -9.30 12.55 -1.98
CA GLY A 539 -8.95 13.51 -3.03
C GLY A 539 -7.65 13.13 -3.76
N TYR A 540 -6.62 12.70 -3.02
CA TYR A 540 -5.41 12.14 -3.66
C TYR A 540 -5.69 10.84 -4.41
N LEU A 541 -6.62 10.01 -3.92
CA LEU A 541 -7.06 8.82 -4.62
C LEU A 541 -7.78 9.16 -5.93
N ASP A 542 -8.56 10.25 -5.99
CA ASP A 542 -9.18 10.71 -7.25
C ASP A 542 -8.13 11.06 -8.31
N ILE A 543 -7.07 11.77 -7.90
CA ILE A 543 -5.94 12.08 -8.77
C ILE A 543 -5.32 10.79 -9.29
N ALA A 544 -4.97 9.86 -8.40
CA ALA A 544 -4.37 8.60 -8.80
C ALA A 544 -5.28 7.76 -9.72
N ASN A 545 -6.58 7.70 -9.43
CA ASN A 545 -7.55 7.01 -10.27
C ASN A 545 -7.63 7.63 -11.67
N HIS A 546 -7.63 8.96 -11.76
CA HIS A 546 -7.58 9.67 -13.04
C HIS A 546 -6.32 9.30 -13.82
N LEU A 547 -5.15 9.38 -13.19
CA LEU A 547 -3.87 9.01 -13.81
C LEU A 547 -3.87 7.56 -14.29
N ASN A 548 -4.27 6.62 -13.43
CA ASN A 548 -4.33 5.19 -13.74
C ASN A 548 -5.30 4.89 -14.89
N ALA A 549 -6.45 5.57 -14.95
CA ALA A 549 -7.42 5.43 -16.05
C ALA A 549 -6.81 5.90 -17.39
N ARG A 550 -6.08 7.02 -17.39
CA ARG A 550 -5.39 7.54 -18.57
C ARG A 550 -4.27 6.63 -19.04
N MET A 551 -3.46 6.10 -18.11
CA MET A 551 -2.42 5.12 -18.42
C MET A 551 -2.99 3.84 -19.06
N LYS A 552 -4.18 3.39 -18.61
CA LYS A 552 -4.88 2.24 -19.20
C LYS A 552 -5.41 2.54 -20.60
N ALA A 553 -6.08 3.69 -20.78
CA ALA A 553 -6.61 4.11 -22.07
C ALA A 553 -5.51 4.34 -23.13
N GLY A 554 -4.29 4.67 -22.68
CA GLY A 554 -3.13 4.91 -23.52
C GLY A 554 -2.32 3.67 -23.93
N LYS A 555 -2.78 2.43 -23.66
CA LYS A 555 -2.16 1.19 -24.17
C LYS A 555 -2.26 1.15 -25.71
N GLY A 556 -1.33 1.84 -26.37
CA GLY A 556 -1.30 2.11 -27.81
C GLY A 556 -0.70 3.47 -28.20
N ALA A 557 -0.32 4.32 -27.23
CA ALA A 557 0.30 5.62 -27.50
C ALA A 557 1.58 5.47 -28.33
N GLN A 558 1.64 6.21 -29.45
CA GLN A 558 2.78 6.21 -30.37
C GLN A 558 4.08 6.59 -29.63
N THR A 559 5.17 5.94 -30.00
CA THR A 559 6.52 6.26 -29.53
C THR A 559 6.78 7.75 -29.74
N ARG A 560 7.10 8.50 -28.67
CA ARG A 560 7.46 9.92 -28.77
C ARG A 560 8.68 10.06 -29.67
N THR A 561 8.52 10.70 -30.82
CA THR A 561 9.66 11.25 -31.55
C THR A 561 10.16 12.46 -30.79
N VAL A 562 11.21 12.25 -29.98
CA VAL A 562 11.89 13.32 -29.25
C VAL A 562 12.35 14.37 -30.26
N ARG A 563 11.89 15.61 -30.09
CA ARG A 563 12.45 16.73 -30.84
C ARG A 563 13.87 16.94 -30.32
N VAL A 564 14.86 16.47 -31.07
CA VAL A 564 16.25 16.89 -30.85
C VAL A 564 16.32 18.34 -31.32
N SER A 565 16.18 19.29 -30.40
CA SER A 565 16.51 20.69 -30.69
C SER A 565 18.01 20.79 -30.97
N ASP A 566 18.39 21.62 -31.94
CA ASP A 566 19.78 21.93 -32.27
C ASP A 566 20.55 22.35 -30.98
N PRO A 567 21.81 21.92 -30.75
CA PRO A 567 22.57 22.27 -29.54
C PRO A 567 22.89 23.77 -29.39
N ALA A 568 22.51 24.57 -30.38
CA ALA A 568 22.79 26.00 -30.42
C ALA A 568 21.68 26.79 -29.70
N THR A 569 22.08 27.53 -28.65
CA THR A 569 21.32 28.53 -27.87
C THR A 569 20.60 28.07 -26.59
N HIS A 570 21.15 27.15 -25.80
CA HIS A 570 20.70 27.03 -24.40
C HIS A 570 21.38 28.11 -23.55
N VAL A 571 20.63 29.13 -23.13
CA VAL A 571 21.13 30.15 -22.18
C VAL A 571 21.34 29.46 -20.82
N PRO A 572 22.52 29.60 -20.18
CA PRO A 572 22.78 29.02 -18.86
C PRO A 572 21.74 29.50 -17.83
N LEU A 573 21.28 28.59 -16.97
CA LEU A 573 20.28 28.92 -15.92
C LEU A 573 20.70 30.13 -15.09
N VAL A 574 21.97 30.19 -14.70
CA VAL A 574 22.53 31.31 -13.92
C VAL A 574 22.31 32.65 -14.60
N ASP A 575 22.45 32.71 -15.92
CA ASP A 575 22.30 33.95 -16.68
C ASP A 575 20.82 34.35 -16.78
N LEU A 576 19.91 33.38 -16.91
CA LEU A 576 18.46 33.62 -16.82
C LEU A 576 18.06 34.17 -15.44
N ILE A 577 18.60 33.61 -14.35
CA ILE A 577 18.37 34.10 -12.99
C ILE A 577 18.90 35.54 -12.81
N ARG A 578 20.07 35.84 -13.41
CA ARG A 578 20.72 37.16 -13.32
C ARG A 578 19.97 38.27 -14.04
N GLN A 579 19.06 37.96 -14.96
CA GLN A 579 18.14 38.93 -15.57
C GLN A 579 17.07 39.41 -14.58
N GLY A 580 16.92 38.72 -13.44
CA GLY A 580 16.07 39.13 -12.34
C GLY A 580 16.54 40.39 -11.62
N ARG A 581 15.66 40.95 -10.80
CA ARG A 581 16.04 42.03 -9.89
C ARG A 581 16.94 41.48 -8.79
N ARG A 582 18.21 41.91 -8.76
CA ARG A 582 19.13 41.57 -7.67
C ARG A 582 18.62 42.15 -6.35
N LEU A 583 18.47 41.31 -5.34
CA LEU A 583 18.07 41.69 -3.99
C LEU A 583 19.31 42.04 -3.15
N SER A 584 19.22 43.10 -2.35
CA SER A 584 20.27 43.42 -1.39
C SER A 584 20.19 42.47 -0.19
N ARG A 585 21.33 42.22 0.47
CA ARG A 585 21.33 41.50 1.75
C ARG A 585 20.39 42.20 2.75
N LEU A 586 20.32 43.53 2.81
CA LEU A 586 19.35 44.25 3.65
C LEU A 586 17.88 44.03 3.25
N ALA A 587 17.56 43.78 1.99
CA ALA A 587 16.19 43.45 1.56
C ALA A 587 15.75 42.05 2.04
N ILE A 588 16.70 41.21 2.43
CA ILE A 588 16.48 39.85 2.92
C ILE A 588 16.59 39.83 4.45
N PHE A 589 17.65 40.45 4.98
CA PHE A 589 18.10 40.40 6.37
C PHE A 589 17.83 41.67 7.20
N GLY A 590 17.27 42.74 6.62
CA GLY A 590 17.14 44.04 7.27
C GLY A 590 16.09 44.08 8.38
N ASN A 591 16.45 44.69 9.51
CA ASN A 591 15.57 44.94 10.65
C ASN A 591 14.58 46.07 10.33
N ARG A 592 13.48 45.77 9.65
CA ARG A 592 12.40 46.75 9.44
C ARG A 592 11.56 46.91 10.72
N PRO A 593 10.99 48.11 10.99
CA PRO A 593 10.08 48.31 12.14
C PRO A 593 8.94 47.28 12.12
N LYS A 594 8.41 46.89 13.29
CA LYS A 594 7.32 45.88 13.43
C LYS A 594 6.11 46.08 12.50
N SER A 595 5.92 47.27 11.92
CA SER A 595 4.87 47.61 10.95
C SER A 595 5.20 47.30 9.48
N GLN A 596 6.45 46.95 9.13
CA GLN A 596 6.85 46.60 7.76
C GLN A 596 7.66 45.29 7.76
N LEU A 597 7.09 44.23 7.18
CA LEU A 597 7.80 42.96 7.00
C LEU A 597 8.89 43.09 5.92
N ALA A 598 10.00 42.37 6.08
CA ALA A 598 11.01 42.20 5.01
C ALA A 598 10.35 41.55 3.77
N PRO A 599 10.79 41.83 2.53
CA PRO A 599 10.29 41.20 1.30
C PRO A 599 10.08 39.67 1.38
N ILE A 600 11.01 38.92 1.99
CA ILE A 600 10.86 37.48 2.26
C ILE A 600 9.71 37.19 3.23
N LYS A 601 9.53 38.03 4.26
CA LYS A 601 8.40 37.97 5.18
C LYS A 601 7.08 38.54 4.59
N GLN A 602 7.11 39.30 3.49
CA GLN A 602 5.90 39.72 2.77
C GLN A 602 5.35 38.60 1.89
N ALA A 603 6.21 37.76 1.30
CA ALA A 603 5.79 36.51 0.65
C ALA A 603 5.11 35.52 1.62
N VAL A 604 5.40 35.63 2.92
CA VAL A 604 4.81 34.81 4.01
C VAL A 604 3.35 35.17 4.33
N LYS A 605 2.86 36.36 3.94
CA LYS A 605 1.42 36.71 4.11
C LYS A 605 0.50 36.09 3.03
N LEU A 606 1.07 35.44 2.02
CA LEU A 606 0.37 34.71 0.94
C LEU A 606 0.40 33.18 1.18
N THR A 607 0.39 32.76 2.43
CA THR A 607 0.24 31.35 2.79
C THR A 607 -0.51 31.31 4.13
N PRO A 608 -1.63 30.59 4.27
CA PRO A 608 -2.43 30.66 5.48
C PRO A 608 -1.59 30.32 6.71
N LEU A 609 -1.62 31.22 7.70
CA LEU A 609 -1.05 31.03 9.03
C LEU A 609 -1.60 29.73 9.65
N SER A 610 -0.84 28.65 9.57
CA SER A 610 -1.21 27.38 10.23
C SER A 610 -0.04 26.77 10.97
N ARG A 611 0.68 27.54 11.81
CA ARG A 611 1.55 26.90 12.82
C ARG A 611 1.91 27.68 14.08
N MET A 612 1.79 29.00 14.13
CA MET A 612 2.23 29.77 15.32
C MET A 612 1.14 30.06 16.37
N LEU A 613 -0.15 29.89 16.07
CA LEU A 613 -1.24 30.18 17.03
C LEU A 613 -1.64 29.00 17.94
N ARG A 614 -1.12 27.78 17.75
CA ARG A 614 -1.43 26.63 18.64
C ARG A 614 -0.48 26.42 19.82
N LYS A 615 0.57 27.24 19.96
CA LYS A 615 1.52 27.14 21.09
C LYS A 615 1.28 28.15 22.22
N ALA A 616 0.23 28.97 22.12
CA ALA A 616 -0.14 29.94 23.15
C ALA A 616 -1.43 29.57 23.92
N LEU A 617 -1.99 28.37 23.69
CA LEU A 617 -3.18 27.85 24.37
C LEU A 617 -3.07 26.34 24.70
N ALA A 618 -1.85 25.85 24.93
CA ALA A 618 -1.60 24.50 25.47
C ALA A 618 -0.78 24.61 26.76
#